data_AF-A0A2V8W7N7-F1
#
_entry.id   AF-A0A2V8W7N7-F1
#
_cell.length_a   1.000
_cell.length_b   1.000
_cell.length_c   1.000
_cell.angle_alpha   90.00
_cell.angle_beta   90.00
_cell.angle_gamma   90.00
#
_symmetry.space_group_name_H-M   'P 1'
#
loop_
_entity.id
_entity.type
_entity.pdbx_description
1 polymer ?
#
loop_
_entity_poly.entity_id
_entity_poly.type
_entity_poly.pdbx_seq_one_letter_code
_entity_poly.pdbx_strand_id
1 'polypeptide(L)'
;MMMRANAGLANKMIERILELSADAHIRRRGTIKDSPEFNKLTGAIAAYGKTLALLTALQRREEFYVIIGEGGVPACLQPVC
;
A
#
# COMPACT_ATOMS: atom_id res chain seq x y z
N MET A 1 -16.18 -2.40 16.09
CA MET A 1 -16.15 -1.04 15.50
C MET A 1 -14.73 -0.55 15.13
N MET A 2 -13.64 -1.14 15.63
CA MET A 2 -12.26 -0.65 15.42
C MET A 2 -11.67 -0.86 14.00
N MET A 3 -12.06 -1.92 13.28
CA MET A 3 -11.42 -2.31 12.00
C MET A 3 -11.60 -1.30 10.85
N ARG A 4 -12.74 -0.59 10.80
CA ARG A 4 -13.01 0.37 9.72
C ARG A 4 -12.11 1.62 9.76
N ALA A 5 -11.62 1.99 10.95
CA ALA A 5 -10.75 3.15 11.10
C ALA A 5 -9.36 2.92 10.48
N ASN A 6 -8.83 1.69 10.58
CA ASN A 6 -7.51 1.33 10.04
C ASN A 6 -7.52 1.22 8.51
N ALA A 7 -8.58 0.66 7.92
CA ALA A 7 -8.74 0.61 6.47
C ALA A 7 -8.75 2.03 5.85
N GLY A 8 -9.42 2.99 6.52
CA GLY A 8 -9.40 4.39 6.10
C GLY A 8 -8.04 5.06 6.24
N LEU A 9 -7.23 4.66 7.23
CA LEU A 9 -5.86 5.16 7.40
C LEU A 9 -4.92 4.58 6.34
N ALA A 10 -5.03 3.29 6.02
CA ALA A 10 -4.23 2.64 4.99
C ALA A 10 -4.46 3.28 3.60
N ASN A 11 -5.72 3.54 3.23
CA ASN A 11 -6.04 4.21 1.96
C ASN A 11 -5.44 5.62 1.89
N LYS A 12 -5.57 6.43 2.95
CA LYS A 12 -4.98 7.78 3.01
C LYS A 12 -3.45 7.73 2.88
N MET A 13 -2.81 6.73 3.50
CA MET A 13 -1.36 6.55 3.39
C MET A 13 -0.95 6.11 1.98
N ILE A 14 -1.71 5.23 1.33
CA ILE A 14 -1.50 4.81 -0.06
C ILE A 14 -1.62 6.00 -1.01
N GLU A 15 -2.70 6.78 -0.91
CA GLU A 15 -2.91 7.99 -1.71
C GLU A 15 -1.74 8.96 -1.54
N ARG A 16 -1.33 9.20 -0.30
CA ARG A 16 -0.21 10.11 -0.01
C ARG A 16 1.11 9.63 -0.62
N ILE A 17 1.40 8.33 -0.57
CA ILE A 17 2.61 7.77 -1.18
C ILE A 17 2.56 7.85 -2.70
N LEU A 18 1.38 7.69 -3.32
CA LEU A 18 1.21 7.87 -4.76
C LEU A 18 1.48 9.31 -5.18
N GLU A 19 0.95 10.30 -4.45
CA GLU A 19 1.24 11.72 -4.69
C GLU A 19 2.74 12.04 -4.62
N LEU A 20 3.40 11.62 -3.53
CA LEU A 20 4.83 11.83 -3.33
C LEU A 20 5.68 11.15 -4.40
N SER A 21 5.25 9.97 -4.88
CA SER A 21 5.90 9.25 -5.97
C SER A 21 5.79 10.02 -7.28
N ALA A 22 4.60 10.52 -7.61
CA ALA A 22 4.37 11.31 -8.82
C ALA A 22 5.21 12.58 -8.83
N ASP A 23 5.24 13.34 -7.72
CA ASP A 23 6.07 14.53 -7.58
C ASP A 23 7.57 14.21 -7.75
N ALA A 24 8.06 13.17 -7.08
CA ALA A 24 9.45 12.74 -7.19
C ALA A 24 9.82 12.35 -8.63
N HIS A 25 8.92 11.66 -9.34
CA HIS A 25 9.10 11.33 -10.76
C HIS A 25 9.16 12.58 -11.65
N ILE A 26 8.29 13.56 -11.45
CA ILE A 26 8.28 14.82 -12.20
C ILE A 26 9.59 15.58 -11.97
N ARG A 27 9.97 15.75 -10.70
CA ARG A 27 11.22 16.43 -10.32
C ARG A 27 12.45 15.72 -10.90
N ARG A 28 12.50 14.39 -10.84
CA ARG A 28 13.63 13.62 -11.37
C ARG A 28 13.81 13.80 -12.87
N ARG A 29 12.72 13.93 -13.65
CA ARG A 29 12.80 14.18 -15.11
C ARG A 29 13.47 15.52 -15.44
N GLY A 30 13.28 16.53 -14.61
CA GLY A 30 13.91 17.85 -14.77
C GLY A 30 15.29 17.97 -14.11
N THR A 31 15.77 16.95 -13.40
CA THR A 31 17.03 17.01 -12.66
C THR A 31 18.18 16.48 -13.52
N ILE A 32 19.35 17.14 -13.44
CA ILE A 32 20.57 16.70 -14.14
C ILE A 32 20.88 15.26 -13.75
N LYS A 33 21.01 14.39 -14.76
CA LYS A 33 21.30 12.98 -14.58
C LYS A 33 22.60 12.78 -13.78
N ASP A 34 22.59 11.79 -12.90
CA ASP A 34 23.72 11.38 -12.05
C ASP A 34 24.20 12.43 -11.03
N SER A 35 23.50 13.57 -10.92
CA SER A 35 23.70 14.52 -9.82
C SER A 35 23.27 13.93 -8.46
N PRO A 36 23.77 14.46 -7.33
CA PRO A 36 23.35 14.03 -6.00
C PRO A 36 21.83 14.08 -5.80
N GLU A 37 21.17 15.13 -6.30
CA GLU A 37 19.70 15.27 -6.23
C GLU A 37 18.99 14.21 -7.08
N PHE A 38 19.51 13.89 -8.27
CA PHE A 38 18.97 12.81 -9.11
C PHE A 38 19.06 11.44 -8.42
N ASN A 39 20.18 11.15 -7.79
CA ASN A 39 20.37 9.90 -7.03
C ASN A 39 19.46 9.84 -5.81
N LYS A 40 19.30 10.96 -5.09
CA LYS A 40 18.36 11.09 -3.97
C LYS A 40 16.92 10.84 -4.41
N LEU A 41 16.48 11.45 -5.51
CA LEU A 41 15.14 11.25 -6.06
C LEU A 41 14.94 9.81 -6.55
N THR A 42 15.95 9.21 -7.15
CA THR A 42 15.93 7.79 -7.56
C THR A 42 15.74 6.88 -6.35
N GLY A 43 16.49 7.11 -5.27
CA GLY A 43 16.34 6.38 -4.02
C GLY A 43 14.96 6.58 -3.37
N ALA A 44 14.45 7.82 -3.35
CA ALA A 44 13.13 8.14 -2.81
C ALA A 44 12.01 7.41 -3.58
N ILE A 45 12.03 7.44 -4.91
CA ILE A 45 11.08 6.72 -5.76
C ILE A 45 11.10 5.22 -5.45
N ALA A 46 12.30 4.61 -5.33
CA ALA A 46 12.42 3.20 -5.01
C ALA A 46 11.86 2.87 -3.61
N ALA A 47 12.10 3.74 -2.62
CA ALA A 47 11.55 3.58 -1.28
C ALA A 47 10.02 3.69 -1.28
N TYR A 48 9.45 4.68 -1.98
CA TYR A 48 8.00 4.82 -2.09
C TYR A 48 7.34 3.62 -2.75
N GLY A 49 7.94 3.05 -3.81
CA GLY A 49 7.44 1.83 -4.43
C GLY A 49 7.41 0.63 -3.45
N LYS A 50 8.43 0.47 -2.61
CA LYS A 50 8.46 -0.57 -1.56
C LYS A 50 7.40 -0.32 -0.49
N THR A 51 7.25 0.92 -0.04
CA THR A 51 6.22 1.30 0.94
C THR A 51 4.82 1.04 0.40
N LEU A 52 4.57 1.40 -0.87
CA LEU A 52 3.29 1.15 -1.51
C LEU A 52 2.98 -0.35 -1.57
N ALA A 53 3.94 -1.18 -1.98
CA ALA A 53 3.78 -2.63 -2.00
C ALA A 53 3.44 -3.20 -0.61
N LEU A 54 4.10 -2.72 0.45
CA LEU A 54 3.81 -3.12 1.82
C LEU A 54 2.39 -2.72 2.25
N LEU A 55 2.01 -1.45 2.02
CA LEU A 55 0.69 -0.95 2.40
C LEU A 55 -0.43 -1.70 1.66
N THR A 56 -0.26 -1.97 0.37
CA THR A 56 -1.22 -2.78 -0.40
C THR A 56 -1.30 -4.22 0.11
N ALA A 57 -0.18 -4.83 0.51
CA ALA A 57 -0.18 -6.16 1.10
C ALA A 57 -0.93 -6.20 2.45
N LEU A 58 -0.73 -5.17 3.28
CA LEU A 58 -1.45 -5.01 4.55
C LEU A 58 -2.95 -4.80 4.33
N GLN A 59 -3.33 -3.93 3.39
CA GLN A 59 -4.72 -3.70 3.02
C GLN A 59 -5.41 -5.00 2.57
N ARG A 60 -4.80 -5.76 1.66
CA ARG A 60 -5.34 -7.06 1.22
C ARG A 60 -5.49 -8.06 2.37
N ARG A 61 -4.53 -8.06 3.30
CA ARG A 61 -4.58 -8.93 4.47
C ARG A 61 -5.70 -8.52 5.43
N GLU A 62 -5.92 -7.22 5.63
CA GLU A 62 -7.06 -6.71 6.41
C GLU A 62 -8.39 -7.07 5.73
N GLU A 63 -8.53 -6.84 4.43
CA GLU A 63 -9.70 -7.22 3.64
C GLU A 63 -9.98 -8.73 3.75
N PHE A 64 -8.93 -9.56 3.67
CA PHE A 64 -9.05 -11.01 3.86
C PHE A 64 -9.58 -11.39 5.25
N TYR A 65 -9.08 -10.76 6.32
CA TYR A 65 -9.59 -11.03 7.68
C TYR A 65 -11.02 -10.52 7.88
N VAL A 66 -11.43 -9.44 7.21
CA VAL A 66 -12.83 -9.00 7.23
C VAL A 66 -13.73 -10.05 6.57
N ILE A 67 -13.34 -10.56 5.40
CA ILE A 67 -14.10 -11.61 4.69
C ILE A 67 -14.24 -12.89 5.52
N ILE A 68 -13.15 -13.32 6.18
CA ILE A 68 -13.18 -14.52 7.05
C ILE A 68 -13.89 -14.25 8.38
N GLY A 69 -13.78 -13.03 8.93
CA GLY A 69 -14.41 -12.65 10.19
C GLY A 69 -15.93 -12.45 10.09
N GLU A 70 -16.44 -12.08 8.91
CA GLU A 70 -17.87 -11.90 8.64
C GLU A 70 -18.56 -13.19 8.14
N GLY A 71 -17.82 -14.25 7.83
CA GLY A 71 -18.37 -15.51 7.31
C GLY A 71 -17.85 -16.73 8.07
N GLY A 72 -18.72 -17.34 8.87
CA GLY A 72 -18.49 -18.68 9.42
C GLY A 72 -18.00 -19.65 8.34
N VAL A 73 -17.17 -20.59 8.76
CA VAL A 73 -16.55 -21.68 8.00
C VAL A 73 -17.28 -21.97 6.66
N PRO A 74 -16.61 -21.84 5.50
CA PRO A 74 -17.23 -22.08 4.20
C PRO A 74 -18.01 -23.39 4.20
N ALA A 75 -19.18 -23.42 3.56
CA ALA A 75 -20.06 -24.60 3.56
C ALA A 75 -19.36 -25.90 3.12
N CYS A 76 -18.27 -25.82 2.35
CA CYS A 76 -17.44 -26.97 1.96
C CYS A 76 -16.59 -27.58 3.09
N LEU A 77 -16.55 -26.95 4.27
CA LEU A 77 -15.80 -27.39 5.46
C LEU A 77 -16.75 -27.69 6.65
N GLN A 78 -18.06 -27.72 6.43
CA GLN A 78 -19.02 -28.17 7.44
C GLN A 78 -18.96 -29.71 7.53
N PRO A 79 -18.81 -30.31 8.74
CA PRO A 79 -18.91 -31.75 8.88
C PRO A 79 -20.33 -32.17 8.50
N VAL A 80 -20.45 -33.14 7.60
CA VAL A 80 -21.74 -33.79 7.32
C VAL A 80 -22.09 -34.63 8.53
N CYS A 81 -23.07 -34.19 9.32
CA CYS A 81 -23.74 -35.02 10.32
C CYS A 81 -24.78 -35.91 9.64
#